data_AF-A0A176VG32-F1
#
_entry.id   AF-A0A176VG32-F1
#
_cell.length_a   1.000
_cell.length_b   1.000
_cell.length_c   1.000
_cell.angle_alpha   90.00
_cell.angle_beta   90.00
_cell.angle_gamma   90.00
#
_symmetry.space_group_name_H-M   'P 1'
#
loop_
_entity.id
_entity.type
_entity.pdbx_description
1 polymer ?
#
loop_
_entity_poly.entity_id
_entity_poly.type
_entity_poly.pdbx_seq_one_letter_code
_entity_poly.pdbx_strand_id
1 'polypeptide(L)'
;MASSLVLCLVSLLMATISTTTCTPQELNRDANSDPTDRPSGSHRRPETPEMSGGPWRSIKAELALDALVTALAAAIPFPQIPGGISGFHCWNASGLTAADIAARVPTVSFNFTGANYELSYLNTFVSAGDANFCLYMIPGSPSIIGNYQQRNVYVVYDRANSQIGFVPRNCSDVVSF
;
A
#
# COMPACT_ATOMS: atom_id res chain seq x y z
N MET A 1 20.17 -43.81 0.09
CA MET A 1 20.74 -43.49 -1.24
C MET A 1 20.50 -42.01 -1.48
N ALA A 2 21.57 -41.29 -1.78
CA ALA A 2 21.62 -39.83 -1.90
C ALA A 2 20.93 -39.32 -3.17
N SER A 3 20.46 -38.06 -3.16
CA SER A 3 21.11 -37.02 -3.96
C SER A 3 20.48 -35.65 -3.65
N SER A 4 21.30 -34.79 -3.04
CA SER A 4 21.06 -33.35 -2.93
C SER A 4 21.27 -32.70 -4.30
N LEU A 5 20.36 -31.82 -4.72
CA LEU A 5 20.70 -30.73 -5.64
C LEU A 5 20.32 -29.40 -4.98
N VAL A 6 21.33 -28.79 -4.39
CA VAL A 6 21.41 -27.35 -4.14
C VAL A 6 21.56 -26.68 -5.49
N LEU A 7 20.57 -25.89 -5.91
CA LEU A 7 20.76 -24.88 -6.96
C LEU A 7 20.38 -23.53 -6.37
N CYS A 8 21.41 -22.87 -5.86
CA CYS A 8 21.39 -21.48 -5.42
C CYS A 8 21.56 -20.61 -6.67
N LEU A 9 20.49 -19.98 -7.16
CA LEU A 9 20.59 -18.85 -8.09
C LEU A 9 19.46 -17.84 -7.83
N VAL A 10 19.86 -16.79 -7.11
CA VAL A 10 19.47 -15.39 -7.29
C VAL A 10 18.02 -15.01 -6.94
N SER A 11 17.88 -14.54 -5.70
CA SER A 11 17.06 -13.39 -5.27
C SER A 11 15.72 -13.18 -5.97
N LEU A 12 14.66 -13.82 -5.47
CA LEU A 12 13.32 -13.25 -5.53
C LEU A 12 12.73 -13.28 -4.12
N LEU A 13 12.32 -12.11 -3.66
CA LEU A 13 11.82 -11.80 -2.33
C LEU A 13 10.66 -12.74 -1.98
N MET A 14 10.88 -13.61 -1.00
CA MET A 14 9.87 -14.53 -0.47
C MET A 14 8.79 -13.71 0.25
N ALA A 15 7.61 -13.59 -0.36
CA ALA A 15 6.40 -13.25 0.36
C ALA A 15 6.10 -14.43 1.31
N THR A 16 6.33 -14.22 2.61
CA THR A 16 5.99 -15.19 3.65
C THR A 16 4.80 -14.65 4.43
N ILE A 17 3.70 -15.40 4.42
CA ILE A 17 2.49 -15.11 5.19
C ILE A 17 2.78 -15.53 6.63
N SER A 18 2.94 -14.57 7.55
CA SER A 18 3.15 -14.87 8.97
C SER A 18 1.96 -14.39 9.79
N THR A 19 1.35 -15.29 10.55
CA THR A 19 0.28 -15.00 11.51
C THR A 19 0.89 -14.91 12.90
N THR A 20 0.85 -13.74 13.55
CA THR A 20 1.13 -13.63 15.00
C THR A 20 0.40 -12.45 15.63
N THR A 21 -0.21 -12.72 16.78
CA THR A 21 -1.04 -11.84 17.61
C THR A 21 -0.20 -10.82 18.40
N CYS A 22 -0.62 -9.55 18.41
CA CYS A 22 0.06 -8.45 19.12
C CYS A 22 -0.48 -8.23 20.56
N THR A 23 0.41 -7.83 21.47
CA THR A 23 0.10 -7.08 22.70
C THR A 23 0.58 -5.62 22.57
N PRO A 24 -0.10 -4.62 23.16
CA PRO A 24 0.19 -3.20 22.92
C PRO A 24 1.29 -2.66 23.84
N GLN A 25 2.21 -1.84 23.31
CA GLN A 25 2.98 -0.87 24.13
C GLN A 25 2.75 0.56 23.61
N GLU A 26 2.55 1.47 24.56
CA GLU A 26 2.22 2.88 24.39
C GLU A 26 3.28 3.68 23.62
N LEU A 27 2.82 4.54 22.70
CA LEU A 27 3.64 5.54 22.02
C LEU A 27 3.34 6.91 22.62
N ASN A 28 4.38 7.51 23.22
CA ASN A 28 4.37 8.74 23.99
C ASN A 28 3.86 9.96 23.20
N ARG A 29 2.92 10.71 23.80
CA ARG A 29 2.46 12.04 23.34
C ARG A 29 3.63 13.02 23.51
N ASP A 30 4.04 13.71 22.43
CA ASP A 30 4.55 15.09 22.43
C ASP A 30 5.06 15.48 21.03
N ALA A 31 4.14 15.94 20.16
CA ALA A 31 4.49 16.65 18.93
C ALA A 31 3.31 17.54 18.49
N ASN A 32 3.11 18.65 19.19
CA ASN A 32 2.20 19.70 18.75
C ASN A 32 3.01 20.97 18.54
N SER A 33 3.22 21.36 17.28
CA SER A 33 3.81 22.67 16.90
C SER A 33 2.77 23.48 16.13
N ASP A 34 2.55 24.71 16.59
CA ASP A 34 1.57 25.71 16.17
C ASP A 34 1.64 26.03 14.64
N PRO A 35 0.51 26.01 13.90
CA PRO A 35 0.48 26.26 12.45
C PRO A 35 0.72 27.70 12.00
N THR A 36 0.85 28.68 12.90
CA THR A 36 0.76 30.11 12.51
C THR A 36 2.08 30.81 12.20
N ASP A 37 3.23 30.13 12.33
CA ASP A 37 4.55 30.81 12.24
C ASP A 37 5.22 30.70 10.85
N ARG A 38 4.59 31.21 9.79
CA ARG A 38 5.20 31.26 8.44
C ARG A 38 5.56 32.70 8.02
N PRO A 39 6.85 33.06 7.86
CA PRO A 39 7.24 34.39 7.41
C PRO A 39 6.93 34.57 5.92
N SER A 40 6.38 35.73 5.57
CA SER A 40 6.11 36.14 4.20
C SER A 40 7.41 36.55 3.50
N GLY A 41 7.86 35.74 2.54
CA GLY A 41 9.00 36.06 1.68
C GLY A 41 10.16 35.06 1.80
N SER A 42 10.04 33.91 1.14
CA SER A 42 11.21 33.07 0.85
C SER A 42 11.22 32.65 -0.62
N HIS A 43 12.33 32.94 -1.27
CA HIS A 43 12.76 32.48 -2.58
C HIS A 43 12.32 31.04 -2.86
N ARG A 44 11.70 30.80 -4.03
CA ARG A 44 11.14 29.52 -4.45
C ARG A 44 12.28 28.48 -4.52
N ARG A 45 12.46 27.68 -3.47
CA ARG A 45 13.30 26.47 -3.53
C ARG A 45 12.72 25.55 -4.60
N PRO A 46 13.54 24.70 -5.26
CA PRO A 46 13.00 23.60 -6.06
C PRO A 46 12.06 22.80 -5.14
N GLU A 47 10.79 22.73 -5.52
CA GLU A 47 9.77 21.99 -4.79
C GLU A 47 10.23 20.52 -4.73
N THR A 48 10.57 20.06 -3.53
CA THR A 48 10.56 18.62 -3.26
C THR A 48 9.15 18.13 -3.57
N PRO A 49 8.96 17.05 -4.34
CA PRO A 49 7.62 16.58 -4.70
C PRO A 49 6.76 16.42 -3.44
N GLU A 50 5.79 17.31 -3.24
CA GLU A 50 4.82 17.21 -2.15
C GLU A 50 4.01 15.91 -2.35
N MET A 51 4.12 15.00 -1.38
CA MET A 51 3.56 13.65 -1.42
C MET A 51 2.02 13.59 -1.38
N SER A 52 1.29 14.71 -1.43
CA SER A 52 -0.15 14.76 -1.11
C SER A 52 -1.06 15.44 -2.16
N GLY A 53 -0.55 15.91 -3.30
CA GLY A 53 -1.28 16.87 -4.15
C GLY A 53 -1.88 16.42 -5.50
N GLY A 54 -1.91 15.14 -5.87
CA GLY A 54 -2.42 14.68 -7.19
C GLY A 54 -2.64 13.17 -7.26
N PRO A 55 -3.24 12.61 -8.33
CA PRO A 55 -3.48 11.16 -8.45
C PRO A 55 -2.16 10.44 -8.77
N TRP A 56 -1.28 10.35 -7.78
CA TRP A 56 0.02 9.73 -7.94
C TRP A 56 -0.13 8.22 -7.83
N ARG A 57 -0.39 7.62 -8.98
CA ARG A 57 -0.48 6.18 -9.21
C ARG A 57 0.85 5.76 -9.83
N SER A 58 1.75 5.12 -9.09
CA SER A 58 2.96 4.56 -9.70
C SER A 58 3.64 3.56 -8.76
N ILE A 59 3.80 2.31 -9.17
CA ILE A 59 4.78 1.38 -8.59
C ILE A 59 5.86 1.14 -9.66
N LYS A 60 7.15 1.17 -9.31
CA LYS A 60 8.24 0.79 -10.23
C LYS A 60 8.21 -0.67 -10.58
N ALA A 61 8.70 -0.87 -11.80
CA ALA A 61 8.88 -2.09 -12.55
C ALA A 61 7.54 -2.60 -13.08
N GLU A 62 7.35 -2.42 -14.39
CA GLU A 62 6.38 -3.19 -15.17
C GLU A 62 6.40 -4.67 -14.72
N LEU A 63 7.61 -5.23 -14.55
CA LEU A 63 7.80 -6.59 -14.01
C LEU A 63 7.23 -6.81 -12.61
N ALA A 64 7.32 -5.84 -11.70
CA ALA A 64 6.77 -5.98 -10.35
C ALA A 64 5.24 -5.87 -10.35
N LEU A 65 4.67 -4.99 -11.20
CA LEU A 65 3.23 -4.92 -11.35
C LEU A 65 2.69 -6.18 -12.03
N ASP A 66 3.32 -6.66 -13.09
CA ASP A 66 2.90 -7.88 -13.79
C ASP A 66 2.94 -9.10 -12.86
N ALA A 67 4.01 -9.23 -12.07
CA ALA A 67 4.13 -10.29 -11.07
C ALA A 67 3.03 -10.18 -10.00
N LEU A 68 2.75 -8.97 -9.52
CA LEU A 68 1.66 -8.73 -8.56
C LEU A 68 0.30 -9.07 -9.16
N VAL A 69 0.00 -8.61 -10.38
CA VAL A 69 -1.25 -8.89 -11.08
C VAL A 69 -1.43 -10.39 -11.31
N THR A 70 -0.36 -11.09 -11.69
CA THR A 70 -0.36 -12.55 -11.86
C THR A 70 -0.66 -13.26 -10.54
N ALA A 71 -0.01 -12.87 -9.45
CA ALA A 71 -0.26 -13.45 -8.13
C ALA A 71 -1.69 -13.17 -7.64
N LEU A 72 -2.18 -11.94 -7.83
CA LEU A 72 -3.54 -11.56 -7.48
C LEU A 72 -4.57 -12.33 -8.30
N ALA A 73 -4.37 -12.48 -9.61
CA ALA A 73 -5.27 -13.26 -10.46
C ALA A 73 -5.35 -14.73 -10.03
N ALA A 74 -4.26 -15.32 -9.52
CA ALA A 74 -4.26 -16.68 -8.98
C ALA A 74 -4.91 -16.79 -7.59
N ALA A 75 -4.82 -15.74 -6.76
CA ALA A 75 -5.30 -15.77 -5.37
C ALA A 75 -6.74 -15.28 -5.21
N ILE A 76 -7.22 -14.40 -6.09
CA ILE A 76 -8.55 -13.78 -5.99
C ILE A 76 -9.60 -14.72 -6.59
N PRO A 77 -10.65 -15.10 -5.84
CA PRO A 77 -11.65 -16.09 -6.29
C PRO A 77 -12.73 -15.50 -7.21
N PHE A 78 -12.47 -14.34 -7.82
CA PHE A 78 -13.39 -13.62 -8.69
C PHE A 78 -12.90 -13.67 -10.14
N PRO A 79 -13.81 -13.67 -11.12
CA PRO A 79 -13.41 -13.62 -12.52
C PRO A 79 -12.78 -12.27 -12.85
N GLN A 80 -11.57 -12.31 -13.42
CA GLN A 80 -10.88 -11.13 -13.91
C GLN A 80 -11.59 -10.60 -15.18
N ILE A 81 -11.69 -9.27 -15.31
CA ILE A 81 -12.27 -8.61 -16.48
C ILE A 81 -11.19 -8.51 -17.56
N PRO A 82 -11.36 -9.18 -18.71
CA PRO A 82 -10.38 -9.11 -19.79
C PRO A 82 -10.17 -7.67 -20.27
N GLY A 83 -8.91 -7.25 -20.41
CA GLY A 83 -8.56 -5.88 -20.83
C GLY A 83 -8.72 -4.81 -19.75
N GLY A 84 -9.30 -5.14 -18.59
CA GLY A 84 -9.45 -4.21 -17.48
C GLY A 84 -10.48 -3.09 -17.72
N ILE A 85 -10.51 -2.11 -16.81
CA ILE A 85 -11.35 -0.90 -16.92
C ILE A 85 -10.44 0.31 -16.79
N SER A 86 -10.47 1.23 -17.76
CA SER A 86 -9.68 2.48 -17.73
C SER A 86 -8.19 2.29 -17.44
N GLY A 87 -7.60 1.19 -17.92
CA GLY A 87 -6.18 0.87 -17.70
C GLY A 87 -5.87 0.19 -16.35
N PHE A 88 -6.88 -0.19 -15.57
CA PHE A 88 -6.71 -0.96 -14.33
C PHE A 88 -7.06 -2.43 -14.51
N HIS A 89 -6.34 -3.30 -13.81
CA HIS A 89 -6.70 -4.70 -13.67
C HIS A 89 -7.89 -4.83 -12.71
N CYS A 90 -8.99 -5.42 -13.17
CA CYS A 90 -10.25 -5.45 -12.44
C CYS A 90 -10.85 -6.86 -12.40
N TRP A 91 -11.72 -7.07 -11.42
CA TRP A 91 -12.47 -8.31 -11.21
C TRP A 91 -13.95 -8.00 -11.04
N ASN A 92 -14.81 -8.91 -11.50
CA ASN A 92 -16.25 -8.80 -11.30
C ASN A 92 -16.65 -9.41 -9.96
N ALA A 93 -17.32 -8.61 -9.14
CA ALA A 93 -17.86 -8.96 -7.83
C ALA A 93 -19.33 -8.54 -7.72
N SER A 94 -20.09 -8.69 -8.80
CA SER A 94 -21.52 -8.32 -8.86
C SER A 94 -22.30 -8.98 -7.73
N GLY A 95 -23.13 -8.19 -7.05
CA GLY A 95 -23.99 -8.67 -5.96
C GLY A 95 -23.28 -8.86 -4.62
N LEU A 96 -22.04 -8.36 -4.47
CA LEU A 96 -21.27 -8.44 -3.23
C LEU A 96 -21.01 -7.05 -2.66
N THR A 97 -21.01 -6.94 -1.34
CA THR A 97 -20.62 -5.70 -0.67
C THR A 97 -19.10 -5.56 -0.65
N ALA A 98 -18.60 -4.34 -0.39
CA ALA A 98 -17.18 -4.11 -0.19
C ALA A 98 -16.58 -4.98 0.94
N ALA A 99 -17.36 -5.26 1.99
CA ALA A 99 -16.94 -6.13 3.08
C ALA A 99 -16.81 -7.60 2.62
N ASP A 100 -17.78 -8.09 1.84
CA ASP A 100 -17.75 -9.45 1.28
C ASP A 100 -16.57 -9.67 0.33
N ILE A 101 -16.16 -8.62 -0.38
CA ILE A 101 -14.99 -8.64 -1.26
C ILE A 101 -13.71 -8.61 -0.42
N ALA A 102 -13.62 -7.66 0.53
CA ALA A 102 -12.46 -7.50 1.40
C ALA A 102 -12.10 -8.77 2.18
N ALA A 103 -13.09 -9.57 2.57
CA ALA A 103 -12.89 -10.84 3.26
C ALA A 103 -12.31 -11.97 2.38
N ARG A 104 -12.32 -11.83 1.04
CA ARG A 104 -11.93 -12.87 0.09
C ARG A 104 -10.73 -12.52 -0.79
N VAL A 105 -10.27 -11.28 -0.74
CA VAL A 105 -9.05 -10.86 -1.44
C VAL A 105 -7.84 -10.93 -0.51
N PRO A 106 -6.64 -11.22 -1.03
CA PRO A 106 -5.44 -11.26 -0.20
C PRO A 106 -5.03 -9.86 0.26
N THR A 107 -4.36 -9.80 1.41
CA THR A 107 -3.59 -8.62 1.82
C THR A 107 -2.33 -8.54 0.96
N VAL A 108 -1.94 -7.32 0.55
CA VAL A 108 -0.70 -7.06 -0.19
C VAL A 108 0.29 -6.41 0.76
N SER A 109 1.53 -6.88 0.83
CA SER A 109 2.56 -6.30 1.69
C SER A 109 3.67 -5.66 0.87
N PHE A 110 4.05 -4.43 1.24
CA PHE A 110 5.29 -3.81 0.79
C PHE A 110 6.38 -4.10 1.82
N ASN A 111 7.34 -4.93 1.43
CA ASN A 111 8.45 -5.33 2.30
C ASN A 111 9.60 -4.33 2.17
N PHE A 112 9.85 -3.58 3.23
CA PHE A 112 11.00 -2.70 3.38
C PHE A 112 12.05 -3.34 4.28
N THR A 113 13.29 -2.84 4.22
CA THR A 113 14.31 -3.25 5.18
C THR A 113 13.87 -2.84 6.58
N GLY A 114 13.56 -3.83 7.43
CA GLY A 114 13.18 -3.61 8.84
C GLY A 114 11.69 -3.38 9.10
N ALA A 115 10.83 -3.38 8.07
CA ALA A 115 9.39 -3.24 8.25
C ALA A 115 8.59 -3.82 7.08
N ASN A 116 7.44 -4.41 7.38
CA ASN A 116 6.45 -4.79 6.38
C ASN A 116 5.29 -3.81 6.46
N TYR A 117 4.90 -3.25 5.31
CA TYR A 117 3.75 -2.38 5.21
C TYR A 117 2.57 -3.13 4.57
N GLU A 118 1.69 -3.64 5.42
CA GLU A 118 0.50 -4.39 5.03
C GLU A 118 -0.60 -3.45 4.52
N LEU A 119 -1.05 -3.66 3.28
CA LEU A 119 -2.09 -2.91 2.61
C LEU A 119 -3.41 -3.66 2.69
N SER A 120 -4.41 -3.04 3.33
CA SER A 120 -5.77 -3.55 3.35
C SER A 120 -6.44 -3.50 1.96
N TYR A 121 -7.66 -4.04 1.85
CA TYR A 121 -8.51 -3.86 0.68
C TYR A 121 -8.63 -2.38 0.27
N LEU A 122 -8.82 -1.48 1.24
CA LEU A 122 -8.98 -0.04 0.97
C LEU A 122 -7.70 0.66 0.50
N ASN A 123 -6.55 0.04 0.75
CA ASN A 123 -5.24 0.54 0.32
C ASN A 123 -4.83 -0.02 -1.05
N THR A 124 -5.35 -1.20 -1.40
CA THR A 124 -4.94 -1.96 -2.59
C THR A 124 -5.94 -1.80 -3.74
N PHE A 125 -7.23 -1.76 -3.45
CA PHE A 125 -8.28 -1.80 -4.46
C PHE A 125 -9.21 -0.59 -4.37
N VAL A 126 -9.87 -0.29 -5.48
CA VAL A 126 -10.97 0.67 -5.56
C VAL A 126 -12.21 0.00 -6.14
N SER A 127 -13.39 0.41 -5.68
CA SER A 127 -14.64 0.06 -6.37
C SER A 127 -14.71 0.81 -7.70
N ALA A 128 -15.05 0.09 -8.76
CA ALA A 128 -15.27 0.62 -10.11
C ALA A 128 -16.75 0.47 -10.50
N GLY A 129 -17.64 0.97 -9.63
CA GLY A 129 -19.09 0.83 -9.74
C GLY A 129 -19.64 -0.37 -8.96
N ASP A 130 -20.94 -0.63 -9.13
CA ASP A 130 -21.70 -1.59 -8.30
C ASP A 130 -21.31 -3.06 -8.51
N ALA A 131 -20.51 -3.35 -9.53
CA ALA A 131 -20.22 -4.72 -9.97
C ALA A 131 -18.74 -5.10 -9.97
N ASN A 132 -17.81 -4.14 -9.83
CA ASN A 132 -16.40 -4.37 -10.11
C ASN A 132 -15.50 -3.71 -9.08
N PHE A 133 -14.33 -4.31 -8.85
CA PHE A 133 -13.24 -3.68 -8.13
C PHE A 133 -11.93 -3.84 -8.90
N CYS A 134 -11.03 -2.87 -8.74
CA CYS A 134 -9.81 -2.77 -9.53
C CYS A 134 -8.59 -2.54 -8.65
N LEU A 135 -7.46 -3.12 -9.05
CA LEU A 135 -6.16 -2.84 -8.45
C LEU A 135 -5.81 -1.37 -8.65
N TYR A 136 -5.56 -0.64 -7.56
CA TYR A 136 -5.26 0.78 -7.58
C TYR A 136 -3.74 1.04 -7.62
N MET A 137 -3.06 0.33 -8.51
CA MET A 137 -1.62 0.42 -8.75
C MET A 137 -1.40 0.33 -10.26
N ILE A 138 -0.53 1.20 -10.80
CA ILE A 138 -0.17 1.22 -12.22
C ILE A 138 1.35 1.27 -12.36
N PRO A 139 1.91 0.95 -13.54
CA PRO A 139 3.34 1.06 -13.74
C PRO A 139 3.78 2.51 -13.65
N GLY A 140 4.95 2.75 -13.06
CA GLY A 140 5.54 4.08 -13.01
C GLY A 140 7.01 4.08 -12.64
N SER A 141 7.66 5.24 -12.71
CA SER A 141 9.10 5.35 -12.47
C SER A 141 9.43 6.78 -12.03
N PRO A 142 9.71 7.05 -10.74
CA PRO A 142 9.86 6.15 -9.59
C PRO A 142 8.58 5.50 -9.03
N SER A 143 8.77 4.57 -8.08
CA SER A 143 7.69 4.01 -7.26
C SER A 143 7.24 5.11 -6.34
N ILE A 144 5.93 5.28 -6.23
CA ILE A 144 5.27 6.27 -5.40
C ILE A 144 4.19 5.54 -4.60
N ILE A 145 4.31 5.59 -3.29
CA ILE A 145 3.22 5.15 -2.40
C ILE A 145 2.13 6.23 -2.48
N GLY A 146 1.08 5.95 -3.26
CA GLY A 146 0.00 6.89 -3.52
C GLY A 146 -0.91 7.10 -2.32
N ASN A 147 -1.80 8.09 -2.42
CA ASN A 147 -2.72 8.45 -1.33
C ASN A 147 -3.66 7.30 -0.91
N TYR A 148 -4.05 6.42 -1.83
CA TYR A 148 -4.85 5.22 -1.49
C TYR A 148 -4.06 4.27 -0.61
N GLN A 149 -2.80 4.02 -0.96
CA GLN A 149 -1.91 3.21 -0.16
C GLN A 149 -1.63 3.83 1.21
N GLN A 150 -1.90 5.13 1.44
CA GLN A 150 -1.72 5.80 2.73
C GLN A 150 -3.02 5.97 3.55
N ARG A 151 -4.17 5.51 3.06
CA ARG A 151 -5.45 5.60 3.80
C ARG A 151 -5.39 4.79 5.09
N ASN A 152 -5.97 5.30 6.17
CA ASN A 152 -6.07 4.57 7.44
C ASN A 152 -4.72 4.12 8.01
N VAL A 153 -3.67 4.92 7.80
CA VAL A 153 -2.32 4.66 8.27
C VAL A 153 -1.67 5.98 8.68
N TYR A 154 -1.04 6.02 9.86
CA TYR A 154 -0.10 7.07 10.18
C TYR A 154 1.25 6.76 9.54
N VAL A 155 1.70 7.67 8.67
CA VAL A 155 3.04 7.66 8.10
C VAL A 155 3.92 8.54 8.99
N VAL A 156 4.82 7.91 9.73
CA VAL A 156 5.73 8.59 10.66
C VAL A 156 7.05 8.86 9.97
N TYR A 157 7.46 10.12 9.92
CA TYR A 157 8.74 10.54 9.35
C TYR A 157 9.72 10.85 10.49
N ASP A 158 10.53 9.87 10.88
CA ASP A 158 11.60 10.08 11.84
C ASP A 158 12.83 10.63 11.12
N ARG A 159 12.88 11.96 11.01
CA ARG A 159 13.99 12.67 10.37
C ARG A 159 15.30 12.56 11.15
N ALA A 160 15.25 12.37 12.47
CA ALA A 160 16.44 12.28 13.30
C ALA A 160 17.19 10.98 13.02
N ASN A 161 16.45 9.88 12.85
CA ASN A 161 17.03 8.56 12.59
C ASN A 161 17.00 8.15 11.10
N SER A 162 16.49 9.03 10.21
CA SER A 162 16.31 8.75 8.78
C SER A 162 15.45 7.51 8.51
N GLN A 163 14.34 7.37 9.24
CA GLN A 163 13.43 6.25 9.15
C GLN A 163 12.01 6.70 8.78
N ILE A 164 11.27 5.77 8.17
CA ILE A 164 9.84 5.90 7.91
C ILE A 164 9.10 4.74 8.60
N GLY A 165 8.02 5.05 9.30
CA GLY A 165 7.18 4.08 9.97
C GLY A 165 5.75 4.09 9.44
N PHE A 166 5.08 2.94 9.47
CA PHE A 166 3.68 2.79 9.09
C PHE A 166 2.90 2.20 10.26
N VAL A 167 1.91 2.94 10.77
CA VAL A 167 1.08 2.48 11.90
C VAL A 167 -0.39 2.46 11.47
N PRO A 168 -1.06 1.29 11.44
CA PRO A 168 -2.47 1.20 11.10
C PRO A 168 -3.35 2.09 11.99
N ARG A 169 -4.33 2.77 11.40
CA ARG A 169 -5.26 3.65 12.13
C ARG A 169 -6.61 3.71 11.44
N ASN A 170 -7.72 3.66 12.17
CA ASN A 170 -8.99 4.05 11.58
C ASN A 170 -9.13 5.59 11.64
N CYS A 171 -9.10 6.26 10.47
CA CYS A 171 -9.22 7.71 10.39
C CYS A 171 -10.63 8.23 10.69
N SER A 172 -11.62 7.33 10.86
CA SER A 172 -12.97 7.71 11.31
C SER A 172 -13.09 7.76 12.83
N ASP A 173 -12.08 7.27 13.56
CA ASP A 173 -12.08 7.32 15.02
C ASP A 173 -11.87 8.77 15.48
N VAL A 174 -12.75 9.25 16.36
CA VAL A 174 -12.61 10.58 16.96
C VAL A 174 -11.32 10.61 17.77
N VAL A 175 -10.39 11.49 17.38
CA VAL A 175 -9.18 11.73 18.16
C VAL A 175 -9.58 12.61 19.33
N SER A 176 -9.70 12.02 20.52
CA SER A 176 -9.86 12.78 21.76
C SER A 176 -8.49 13.35 22.15
N PHE A 177 -8.40 14.68 22.19
CA PHE A 177 -7.23 15.42 22.65
C PHE A 177 -7.28 15.62 24.16
#